data_AF-A0A0C3PZ52-F1
#
_entry.id   AF-A0A0C3PZ52-F1
#
_cell.length_a   1.000
_cell.length_b   1.000
_cell.length_c   1.000
_cell.angle_alpha   90.00
_cell.angle_beta   90.00
_cell.angle_gamma   90.00
#
_symmetry.space_group_name_H-M   'P 1'
#
loop_
_entity.id
_entity.type
_entity.pdbx_description
1 polymer ?
#
loop_
_entity_poly.entity_id
_entity_poly.type
_entity_poly.pdbx_seq_one_letter_code
_entity_poly.pdbx_strand_id
1 'polypeptide(L)'
;LQFATITLMVYDHAITLGKEARCPQFELFWCGSWSLSKFLYLLVRFKGLPMPVCVSLLSHSSMSEDSLLFLHCFSELHDRICEPLFFAAFALSTVIMLLCQAAVTLRVWYLFSHNVIVRTVAVGALCTSTAASFAMLPMFLGSIEKLFTSGSPTRLQIPGQIVWLCVPALIVHTLLFALKVYRFAQGWKSLHVEAPLRRFFKEGMLMYAFAMGSLVFSIICLSWLLHIVVLSSAEFFHSSSFPTAAVVVAVCRAMLSIRSLASTFHVDPEWLLNHAEMSRLPLREGLNKSEFCVEI
;
A
#
# COMPACT_ATOMS: atom_id res chain seq x y z
N LEU A 1 15.29 11.56 -0.99
CA LEU A 1 14.06 10.76 -0.83
C LEU A 1 13.78 9.84 -2.03
N GLN A 2 13.93 10.32 -3.27
CA GLN A 2 13.77 9.50 -4.48
C GLN A 2 14.71 8.30 -4.54
N PHE A 3 16.03 8.50 -4.30
CA PHE A 3 16.98 7.39 -4.23
C PHE A 3 16.54 6.34 -3.21
N ALA A 4 16.13 6.74 -2.01
CA ALA A 4 15.61 5.80 -1.01
C ALA A 4 14.34 5.06 -1.50
N THR A 5 13.46 5.73 -2.24
CA THR A 5 12.25 5.13 -2.86
C THR A 5 12.63 4.08 -3.89
N ILE A 6 13.54 4.42 -4.82
CA ILE A 6 14.03 3.49 -5.84
C ILE A 6 14.77 2.32 -5.18
N THR A 7 15.70 2.59 -4.27
CA THR A 7 16.45 1.57 -3.53
C THR A 7 15.50 0.63 -2.79
N LEU A 8 14.48 1.16 -2.11
CA LEU A 8 13.50 0.34 -1.39
C LEU A 8 12.69 -0.57 -2.35
N MET A 9 12.24 -0.03 -3.48
CA MET A 9 11.46 -0.78 -4.48
C MET A 9 12.30 -1.84 -5.20
N VAL A 10 13.53 -1.49 -5.59
CA VAL A 10 14.49 -2.41 -6.22
C VAL A 10 14.90 -3.50 -5.24
N TYR A 11 15.19 -3.13 -3.99
CA TYR A 11 15.52 -4.09 -2.93
C TYR A 11 14.37 -5.08 -2.67
N ASP A 12 13.13 -4.59 -2.62
CA ASP A 12 11.97 -5.48 -2.47
C ASP A 12 11.78 -6.40 -3.68
N HIS A 13 11.98 -5.88 -4.90
CA HIS A 13 11.96 -6.70 -6.11
C HIS A 13 13.06 -7.78 -6.11
N ALA A 14 14.29 -7.42 -5.78
CA ALA A 14 15.42 -8.35 -5.75
C ALA A 14 15.21 -9.47 -4.74
N ILE A 15 14.78 -9.15 -3.52
CA ILE A 15 14.49 -10.16 -2.48
C ILE A 15 13.33 -11.04 -2.89
N THR A 16 12.30 -10.45 -3.49
CA THR A 16 11.11 -11.21 -3.84
C THR A 16 11.38 -12.13 -5.03
N LEU A 17 12.13 -11.67 -6.04
CA LEU A 17 12.61 -12.51 -7.14
C LEU A 17 13.46 -13.68 -6.64
N GLY A 18 14.35 -13.42 -5.66
CA GLY A 18 15.18 -14.49 -5.07
C GLY A 18 14.34 -15.56 -4.34
N LYS A 19 13.26 -15.15 -3.67
CA LYS A 19 12.30 -16.08 -3.05
C LYS A 19 11.43 -16.78 -4.08
N GLU A 20 11.01 -16.07 -5.11
CA GLU A 20 10.21 -16.59 -6.23
C GLU A 20 10.98 -17.67 -7.00
N ALA A 21 12.26 -17.45 -7.32
CA ALA A 21 13.07 -18.41 -8.06
C ALA A 21 13.42 -19.69 -7.28
N ARG A 22 13.44 -19.63 -5.93
CA ARG A 22 13.90 -20.74 -5.09
C ARG A 22 12.75 -21.56 -4.48
N CYS A 23 11.53 -21.03 -4.46
CA CYS A 23 10.42 -21.69 -3.78
C CYS A 23 9.58 -22.51 -4.77
N PRO A 24 9.40 -23.82 -4.60
CA PRO A 24 8.53 -24.64 -5.47
C PRO A 24 7.05 -24.18 -5.42
N GLN A 25 6.70 -23.37 -4.42
CA GLN A 25 5.41 -22.67 -4.35
C GLN A 25 5.20 -21.63 -5.46
N PHE A 26 6.26 -21.22 -6.16
CA PHE A 26 6.17 -20.33 -7.33
C PHE A 26 5.43 -21.00 -8.49
N GLU A 27 5.69 -22.28 -8.74
CA GLU A 27 4.94 -23.03 -9.75
C GLU A 27 3.45 -23.07 -9.38
N LEU A 28 3.10 -23.28 -8.11
CA LEU A 28 1.71 -23.17 -7.67
C LEU A 28 1.14 -21.74 -7.76
N PHE A 29 1.98 -20.72 -7.57
CA PHE A 29 1.54 -19.33 -7.68
C PHE A 29 1.12 -18.99 -9.11
N TRP A 30 1.94 -19.35 -10.09
CA TRP A 30 1.71 -19.00 -11.49
C TRP A 30 0.88 -20.03 -12.25
N CYS A 31 0.93 -21.31 -11.89
CA CYS A 31 0.17 -22.37 -12.56
C CYS A 31 -1.22 -22.61 -11.95
N GLY A 32 -1.46 -22.24 -10.70
CA GLY A 32 -2.79 -22.40 -10.07
C GLY A 32 -3.81 -21.36 -10.55
N SER A 33 -5.10 -21.61 -10.29
CA SER A 33 -6.20 -20.71 -10.64
C SER A 33 -5.98 -19.26 -10.17
N TRP A 34 -6.52 -18.31 -10.93
CA TRP A 34 -6.42 -16.88 -10.63
C TRP A 34 -7.29 -16.53 -9.41
N SER A 35 -6.64 -16.31 -8.26
CA SER A 35 -7.33 -15.76 -7.09
C SER A 35 -7.21 -14.24 -7.03
N LEU A 36 -8.21 -13.58 -6.44
CA LEU A 36 -8.24 -12.12 -6.26
C LEU A 36 -6.95 -11.59 -5.61
N SER A 37 -6.40 -12.31 -4.63
CA SER A 37 -5.14 -11.98 -3.98
C SER A 37 -3.93 -12.06 -4.90
N LYS A 38 -3.89 -12.98 -5.89
CA LYS A 38 -2.82 -13.02 -6.90
C LYS A 38 -2.92 -11.79 -7.81
N PHE A 39 -4.13 -11.49 -8.27
CA PHE A 39 -4.39 -10.34 -9.13
C PHE A 39 -3.99 -9.02 -8.44
N LEU A 40 -4.43 -8.80 -7.19
CA LEU A 40 -4.08 -7.61 -6.42
C LEU A 40 -2.57 -7.47 -6.21
N TYR A 41 -1.88 -8.57 -5.88
CA TYR A 41 -0.42 -8.56 -5.71
C TYR A 41 0.31 -8.14 -6.98
N LEU A 42 -0.06 -8.74 -8.13
CA LEU A 42 0.56 -8.41 -9.40
C LEU A 42 0.25 -6.97 -9.80
N LEU A 43 -1.00 -6.51 -9.62
CA LEU A 43 -1.40 -5.16 -9.96
C LEU A 43 -0.61 -4.12 -9.14
N VAL A 44 -0.52 -4.32 -7.81
CA VAL A 44 0.25 -3.44 -6.91
C VAL A 44 1.74 -3.42 -7.28
N ARG A 45 2.32 -4.59 -7.57
CA ARG A 45 3.74 -4.70 -7.91
C ARG A 45 4.09 -4.10 -9.27
N PHE A 46 3.33 -4.44 -10.32
CA PHE A 46 3.57 -3.97 -11.69
C PHE A 46 3.29 -2.47 -11.85
N LYS A 47 2.31 -1.91 -11.12
CA LYS A 47 2.01 -0.47 -11.19
C LYS A 47 2.90 0.36 -10.28
N GLY A 48 3.38 -0.22 -9.17
CA GLY A 48 4.23 0.49 -8.21
C GLY A 48 5.63 0.84 -8.71
N LEU A 49 6.26 -0.01 -9.53
CA LEU A 49 7.67 0.17 -9.93
C LEU A 49 7.91 1.19 -11.05
N PRO A 50 7.10 1.25 -12.14
CA PRO A 50 7.36 2.19 -13.23
C PRO A 50 7.24 3.66 -12.80
N MET A 51 6.32 3.95 -11.87
CA MET A 51 5.96 5.33 -11.52
C MET A 51 7.13 6.12 -10.89
N PRO A 52 7.83 5.66 -9.83
CA PRO A 52 8.97 6.39 -9.28
C PRO A 52 10.13 6.54 -10.26
N VAL A 53 10.33 5.53 -11.13
CA VAL A 53 11.40 5.55 -12.15
C VAL A 53 11.08 6.60 -13.21
N CYS A 54 9.85 6.61 -13.75
CA CYS A 54 9.41 7.63 -14.71
C CYS A 54 9.54 9.04 -14.13
N VAL A 55 9.05 9.26 -12.89
CA VAL A 55 9.15 10.56 -12.22
C VAL A 55 10.61 10.99 -12.02
N SER A 56 11.50 10.07 -11.67
CA SER A 56 12.92 10.38 -11.46
C SER A 56 13.63 10.71 -12.76
N LEU A 57 13.33 9.99 -13.86
CA LEU A 57 13.88 10.29 -15.18
C LEU A 57 13.47 11.68 -15.67
N LEU A 58 12.21 12.07 -15.47
CA LEU A 58 11.69 13.40 -15.82
C LEU A 58 12.32 14.50 -14.97
N SER A 59 12.57 14.22 -13.70
CA SER A 59 13.20 15.18 -12.78
C SER A 59 14.66 15.41 -13.17
N HIS A 60 15.36 14.37 -13.61
CA HIS A 60 16.79 14.47 -13.94
C HIS A 60 17.04 15.23 -15.26
N SER A 61 16.13 15.11 -16.25
CA SER A 61 16.22 15.87 -17.50
C SER A 61 16.15 17.39 -17.31
N SER A 62 15.70 17.88 -16.15
CA SER A 62 15.61 19.32 -15.86
C SER A 62 16.92 19.96 -15.42
N MET A 63 17.96 19.20 -15.03
CA MET A 63 19.19 19.75 -14.41
C MET A 63 20.38 19.95 -15.37
N SER A 64 20.25 19.64 -16.66
CA SER A 64 21.33 19.83 -17.63
C SER A 64 21.22 21.22 -18.30
N GLU A 65 21.74 22.26 -17.63
CA GLU A 65 21.61 23.67 -18.07
C GLU A 65 22.47 24.08 -19.28
N ASP A 66 23.39 23.24 -19.76
CA ASP A 66 24.40 23.65 -20.74
C ASP A 66 23.89 23.78 -22.20
N SER A 67 22.58 23.84 -22.46
CA SER A 67 22.04 23.94 -23.83
C SER A 67 20.81 24.85 -23.92
N LEU A 68 21.04 26.16 -23.90
CA LEU A 68 20.04 27.25 -24.01
C LEU A 68 19.03 27.09 -25.16
N LEU A 69 19.45 26.60 -26.32
CA LEU A 69 18.57 26.39 -27.49
C LEU A 69 17.72 25.11 -27.36
N PHE A 70 18.26 24.10 -26.68
CA PHE A 70 17.51 22.89 -26.33
C PHE A 70 16.47 23.22 -25.24
N LEU A 71 16.81 24.09 -24.29
CA LEU A 71 15.94 24.49 -23.18
C LEU A 71 14.61 25.12 -23.65
N HIS A 72 14.63 25.95 -24.70
CA HIS A 72 13.42 26.63 -25.16
C HIS A 72 12.45 25.70 -25.91
N CYS A 73 12.97 24.81 -26.77
CA CYS A 73 12.16 23.78 -27.42
C CYS A 73 11.67 22.72 -26.43
N PHE A 74 12.53 22.37 -25.46
CA PHE A 74 12.20 21.45 -24.40
C PHE A 74 11.17 22.05 -23.43
N SER A 75 11.17 23.36 -23.19
CA SER A 75 10.16 24.03 -22.34
C SER A 75 8.75 23.89 -22.88
N GLU A 76 8.53 24.15 -24.18
CA GLU A 76 7.19 24.00 -24.78
C GLU A 76 6.73 22.54 -24.83
N LEU A 77 7.66 21.63 -25.12
CA LEU A 77 7.37 20.19 -25.09
C LEU A 77 7.12 19.70 -23.66
N HIS A 78 7.84 20.26 -22.69
CA HIS A 78 7.70 19.97 -21.28
C HIS A 78 6.31 20.36 -20.80
N ASP A 79 5.83 21.56 -21.10
CA ASP A 79 4.50 21.99 -20.67
C ASP A 79 3.39 21.10 -21.25
N ARG A 80 3.48 20.70 -22.52
CA ARG A 80 2.49 19.81 -23.15
C ARG A 80 2.46 18.39 -22.59
N ILE A 81 3.61 17.86 -22.15
CA ILE A 81 3.71 16.49 -21.65
C ILE A 81 3.55 16.43 -20.12
N CYS A 82 4.01 17.46 -19.41
CA CYS A 82 4.07 17.47 -17.95
C CYS A 82 2.67 17.47 -17.34
N GLU A 83 1.73 18.25 -17.89
CA GLU A 83 0.35 18.28 -17.40
C GLU A 83 -0.37 16.92 -17.46
N PRO A 84 -0.52 16.25 -18.63
CA PRO A 84 -1.19 14.95 -18.69
C PRO A 84 -0.45 13.88 -17.91
N LEU A 85 0.89 13.95 -17.86
CA LEU A 85 1.72 13.02 -17.11
C LEU A 85 1.57 13.20 -15.60
N PHE A 86 1.44 14.44 -15.13
CA PHE A 86 1.12 14.79 -13.75
C PHE A 86 -0.21 14.16 -13.34
N PHE A 87 -1.26 14.37 -14.15
CA PHE A 87 -2.58 13.79 -13.88
C PHE A 87 -2.56 12.27 -13.91
N ALA A 88 -1.86 11.67 -14.88
CA ALA A 88 -1.72 10.22 -14.99
C ALA A 88 -0.97 9.63 -13.78
N ALA A 89 0.13 10.27 -13.34
CA ALA A 89 0.92 9.82 -12.19
C ALA A 89 0.13 9.95 -10.88
N PHE A 90 -0.63 11.03 -10.73
CA PHE A 90 -1.49 11.26 -9.57
C PHE A 90 -2.66 10.27 -9.51
N ALA A 91 -3.35 10.05 -10.63
CA ALA A 91 -4.41 9.05 -10.73
C ALA A 91 -3.86 7.65 -10.46
N LEU A 92 -2.70 7.31 -11.00
CA LEU A 92 -2.05 6.03 -10.77
C LEU A 92 -1.65 5.85 -9.31
N SER A 93 -1.09 6.88 -8.65
CA SER A 93 -0.77 6.86 -7.22
C SER A 93 -2.03 6.61 -6.38
N THR A 94 -3.13 7.29 -6.70
CA THR A 94 -4.43 7.11 -6.04
C THR A 94 -4.93 5.68 -6.18
N VAL A 95 -4.86 5.11 -7.39
CA VAL A 95 -5.24 3.72 -7.65
C VAL A 95 -4.35 2.75 -6.87
N ILE A 96 -3.02 2.94 -6.84
CA ILE A 96 -2.10 2.09 -6.09
C ILE A 96 -2.43 2.13 -4.59
N MET A 97 -2.64 3.32 -4.03
CA MET A 97 -3.01 3.46 -2.62
C MET A 97 -4.35 2.78 -2.31
N LEU A 98 -5.34 2.90 -3.20
CA LEU A 98 -6.62 2.20 -3.06
C LEU A 98 -6.45 0.67 -3.07
N LEU A 99 -5.64 0.14 -4.00
CA LEU A 99 -5.33 -1.29 -4.06
C LEU A 99 -4.60 -1.78 -2.82
N CYS A 100 -3.65 -0.99 -2.30
CA CYS A 100 -2.97 -1.28 -1.04
C CYS A 100 -3.95 -1.31 0.14
N GLN A 101 -4.87 -0.34 0.24
CA GLN A 101 -5.91 -0.33 1.26
C GLN A 101 -6.85 -1.54 1.15
N ALA A 102 -7.25 -1.91 -0.06
CA ALA A 102 -8.07 -3.10 -0.31
C ALA A 102 -7.34 -4.39 0.12
N ALA A 103 -6.06 -4.55 -0.22
CA ALA A 103 -5.27 -5.71 0.17
C ALA A 103 -5.12 -5.84 1.70
N VAL A 104 -4.94 -4.72 2.41
CA VAL A 104 -4.86 -4.71 3.88
C VAL A 104 -6.22 -4.99 4.50
N THR A 105 -7.28 -4.41 3.96
CA THR A 105 -8.66 -4.62 4.44
C THR A 105 -9.07 -6.08 4.27
N LEU A 106 -8.78 -6.67 3.11
CA LEU A 106 -8.98 -8.09 2.83
C LEU A 106 -8.20 -8.97 3.83
N ARG A 107 -6.95 -8.60 4.17
CA ARG A 107 -6.20 -9.29 5.22
C ARG A 107 -6.90 -9.21 6.58
N VAL A 108 -7.36 -8.03 7.01
CA VAL A 108 -8.08 -7.85 8.28
C VAL A 108 -9.41 -8.61 8.27
N TRP A 109 -10.11 -8.61 7.14
CA TRP A 109 -11.36 -9.32 6.94
C TRP A 109 -11.22 -10.82 7.18
N TYR A 110 -10.21 -11.45 6.56
CA TYR A 110 -9.92 -12.87 6.77
C TYR A 110 -9.41 -13.17 8.18
N LEU A 111 -8.66 -12.24 8.76
CA LEU A 111 -8.13 -12.37 10.10
C LEU A 111 -9.27 -12.48 11.13
N PHE A 112 -10.30 -11.66 11.01
CA PHE A 112 -11.46 -11.64 11.91
C PHE A 112 -12.69 -12.36 11.35
N SER A 113 -12.51 -13.56 10.78
CA SER A 113 -13.61 -14.34 10.17
C SER A 113 -14.84 -14.48 11.10
N HIS A 114 -14.60 -14.67 12.40
CA HIS A 114 -15.63 -14.85 13.42
C HIS A 114 -16.31 -13.55 13.89
N ASN A 115 -15.65 -12.39 13.78
CA ASN A 115 -16.21 -11.13 14.30
C ASN A 115 -16.75 -10.26 13.16
N VAL A 116 -18.06 -10.40 12.90
CA VAL A 116 -18.79 -9.67 11.85
C VAL A 116 -18.68 -8.16 12.04
N ILE A 117 -18.68 -7.66 13.28
CA ILE A 117 -18.59 -6.22 13.57
C ILE A 117 -17.26 -5.67 13.06
N VAL A 118 -16.14 -6.30 13.42
CA VAL A 118 -14.80 -5.87 12.98
C VAL A 118 -14.68 -5.90 11.46
N ARG A 119 -15.27 -6.90 10.82
CA ARG A 119 -15.31 -7.03 9.35
C ARG A 119 -16.10 -5.90 8.70
N THR A 120 -17.31 -5.62 9.19
CA THR A 120 -18.15 -4.53 8.70
C THR A 120 -17.48 -3.17 8.90
N VAL A 121 -16.82 -2.95 10.05
CA VAL A 121 -16.06 -1.72 10.32
C VAL A 121 -14.90 -1.57 9.34
N ALA A 122 -14.14 -2.64 9.07
CA ALA A 122 -13.00 -2.57 8.15
C ALA A 122 -13.43 -2.27 6.70
N VAL A 123 -14.48 -2.94 6.20
CA VAL A 123 -15.02 -2.68 4.85
C VAL A 123 -15.71 -1.33 4.77
N GLY A 124 -16.48 -0.96 5.79
CA GLY A 124 -17.10 0.36 5.88
C GLY A 124 -16.05 1.46 5.82
N ALA A 125 -14.96 1.33 6.57
CA ALA A 125 -13.85 2.29 6.55
C ALA A 125 -13.23 2.40 5.14
N LEU A 126 -12.95 1.27 4.47
CA LEU A 126 -12.46 1.28 3.09
C LEU A 126 -13.43 1.96 2.12
N CYS A 127 -14.73 1.62 2.18
CA CYS A 127 -15.74 2.24 1.32
C CYS A 127 -15.84 3.75 1.56
N THR A 128 -15.86 4.17 2.83
CA THR A 128 -15.93 5.60 3.19
C THR A 128 -14.68 6.38 2.76
N SER A 129 -13.47 5.83 2.92
CA SER A 129 -12.26 6.51 2.45
C SER A 129 -12.18 6.60 0.95
N THR A 130 -12.62 5.54 0.26
CA THR A 130 -12.68 5.49 -1.20
C THR A 130 -13.65 6.55 -1.71
N ALA A 131 -14.88 6.57 -1.18
CA ALA A 131 -15.88 7.57 -1.52
C ALA A 131 -15.41 9.00 -1.22
N ALA A 132 -14.78 9.23 -0.06
CA ALA A 132 -14.22 10.54 0.29
C ALA A 132 -13.10 10.97 -0.66
N SER A 133 -12.21 10.04 -1.05
CA SER A 133 -11.12 10.31 -1.99
C SER A 133 -11.65 10.65 -3.39
N PHE A 134 -12.66 9.90 -3.86
CA PHE A 134 -13.33 10.18 -5.13
C PHE A 134 -14.12 11.48 -5.11
N ALA A 135 -14.77 11.84 -3.99
CA ALA A 135 -15.47 13.12 -3.85
C ALA A 135 -14.50 14.31 -3.85
N MET A 136 -13.30 14.15 -3.29
CA MET A 136 -12.28 15.20 -3.27
C MET A 136 -11.52 15.35 -4.58
N LEU A 137 -11.48 14.30 -5.41
CA LEU A 137 -10.73 14.30 -6.67
C LEU A 137 -11.17 15.41 -7.66
N PRO A 138 -12.46 15.61 -8.01
CA PRO A 138 -12.88 16.68 -8.91
C PRO A 138 -12.57 18.09 -8.40
N MET A 139 -12.73 18.32 -7.09
CA MET A 139 -12.42 19.62 -6.47
C MET A 139 -10.93 19.96 -6.63
N PHE A 140 -10.08 18.95 -6.51
CA PHE A 140 -8.65 19.06 -6.69
C PHE A 140 -8.25 19.29 -8.15
N LEU A 141 -8.82 18.49 -9.07
CA LEU A 141 -8.57 18.63 -10.51
C LEU A 141 -8.96 20.03 -11.01
N GLY A 142 -10.13 20.55 -10.61
CA GLY A 142 -10.56 21.89 -10.99
C GLY A 142 -9.72 23.01 -10.39
N SER A 143 -9.07 22.78 -9.24
CA SER A 143 -8.11 23.73 -8.66
C SER A 143 -6.80 23.77 -9.43
N ILE A 144 -6.33 22.60 -9.89
CA ILE A 144 -5.10 22.47 -10.69
C ILE A 144 -5.28 23.05 -12.10
N GLU A 145 -6.40 22.76 -12.75
CA GLU A 145 -6.71 23.28 -14.09
C GLU A 145 -6.71 24.82 -14.11
N LYS A 146 -7.27 25.44 -13.06
CA LYS A 146 -7.23 26.90 -12.87
C LYS A 146 -5.81 27.44 -12.72
N LEU A 147 -4.92 26.67 -12.08
CA LEU A 147 -3.52 27.06 -11.92
C LEU A 147 -2.78 27.01 -13.28
N PHE A 148 -2.98 25.95 -14.08
CA PHE A 148 -2.37 25.85 -15.41
C PHE A 148 -2.91 26.89 -16.41
N THR A 149 -4.21 27.13 -16.42
CA THR A 149 -4.85 28.10 -17.34
C THR A 149 -4.54 29.57 -17.00
N SER A 150 -4.17 29.88 -15.76
CA SER A 150 -3.84 31.24 -15.34
C SER A 150 -2.52 31.78 -15.92
N GLY A 151 -1.73 30.95 -16.61
CA GLY A 151 -0.61 31.37 -17.45
C GLY A 151 0.51 32.14 -16.74
N SER A 152 0.52 32.15 -15.40
CA SER A 152 1.57 32.80 -14.61
C SER A 152 2.65 31.77 -14.27
N PRO A 153 3.82 31.80 -14.95
CA PRO A 153 4.90 30.84 -14.74
C PRO A 153 5.64 31.02 -13.41
N THR A 154 5.21 31.96 -12.55
CA THR A 154 5.91 32.28 -11.31
C THR A 154 5.00 32.03 -10.11
N ARG A 155 5.27 30.90 -9.43
CA ARG A 155 4.69 30.46 -8.14
C ARG A 155 3.28 29.88 -8.22
N LEU A 156 3.24 28.57 -8.47
CA LEU A 156 2.05 27.74 -8.24
C LEU A 156 1.78 27.68 -6.73
N GLN A 157 0.91 28.56 -6.21
CA GLN A 157 0.50 28.47 -4.82
C GLN A 157 -0.42 27.26 -4.67
N ILE A 158 0.19 26.14 -4.29
CA ILE A 158 -0.52 24.91 -4.00
C ILE A 158 -1.53 25.20 -2.87
N PRO A 159 -2.84 24.97 -3.09
CA PRO A 159 -3.84 25.24 -2.05
C PRO A 159 -3.58 24.32 -0.87
N GLY A 160 -3.51 24.86 0.35
CA GLY A 160 -3.32 24.07 1.58
C GLY A 160 -4.35 22.93 1.78
N GLN A 161 -5.42 22.97 1.00
CA GLN A 161 -6.42 21.91 0.86
C GLN A 161 -5.84 20.55 0.38
N ILE A 162 -4.66 20.49 -0.25
CA ILE A 162 -4.05 19.22 -0.66
C ILE A 162 -3.85 18.27 0.54
N VAL A 163 -3.49 18.80 1.71
CA VAL A 163 -3.26 17.97 2.91
C VAL A 163 -4.51 17.17 3.28
N TRP A 164 -5.70 17.73 3.04
CA TRP A 164 -6.97 17.07 3.31
C TRP A 164 -7.21 15.84 2.43
N LEU A 165 -6.58 15.76 1.25
CA LEU A 165 -6.63 14.57 0.40
C LEU A 165 -5.95 13.36 1.05
N CYS A 166 -4.94 13.58 1.89
CA CYS A 166 -4.22 12.50 2.58
C CYS A 166 -4.97 11.98 3.82
N VAL A 167 -5.95 12.75 4.33
CA VAL A 167 -6.64 12.44 5.59
C VAL A 167 -7.46 11.13 5.52
N PRO A 168 -8.29 10.87 4.50
CA PRO A 168 -9.03 9.61 4.41
C PRO A 168 -8.12 8.38 4.39
N ALA A 169 -7.00 8.47 3.67
CA ALA A 169 -6.01 7.40 3.61
C ALA A 169 -5.35 7.19 4.98
N LEU A 170 -4.97 8.26 5.67
CA LEU A 170 -4.39 8.19 7.02
C LEU A 170 -5.36 7.55 8.01
N ILE A 171 -6.63 7.94 8.01
CA ILE A 171 -7.66 7.40 8.91
C ILE A 171 -7.79 5.89 8.71
N VAL A 172 -7.92 5.43 7.46
CA VAL A 172 -8.06 4.00 7.17
C VAL A 172 -6.82 3.22 7.52
N HIS A 173 -5.63 3.71 7.18
CA HIS A 173 -4.39 3.05 7.60
C HIS A 173 -4.32 2.95 9.14
N THR A 174 -4.67 4.02 9.86
CA THR A 174 -4.63 4.05 11.34
C THR A 174 -5.60 3.06 11.94
N LEU A 175 -6.82 3.01 11.43
CA LEU A 175 -7.83 2.05 11.86
C LEU A 175 -7.38 0.60 11.60
N LEU A 176 -6.89 0.30 10.39
CA LEU A 176 -6.42 -1.03 10.03
C LEU A 176 -5.18 -1.45 10.84
N PHE A 177 -4.30 -0.49 11.17
CA PHE A 177 -3.17 -0.73 12.09
C PHE A 177 -3.66 -1.05 13.49
N ALA A 178 -4.56 -0.23 14.04
CA ALA A 178 -5.12 -0.40 15.37
C ALA A 178 -5.82 -1.76 15.51
N LEU A 179 -6.59 -2.19 14.51
CA LEU A 179 -7.23 -3.51 14.50
C LEU A 179 -6.22 -4.67 14.53
N LYS A 180 -5.07 -4.52 13.85
CA LYS A 180 -3.99 -5.53 13.91
C LYS A 180 -3.33 -5.57 15.28
N VAL A 181 -2.99 -4.41 15.83
CA VAL A 181 -2.40 -4.29 17.18
C VAL A 181 -3.36 -4.85 18.23
N TYR A 182 -4.65 -4.55 18.11
CA TYR A 182 -5.71 -5.08 18.97
C TYR A 182 -5.74 -6.61 18.96
N ARG A 183 -5.71 -7.24 17.78
CA ARG A 183 -5.64 -8.71 17.70
C ARG A 183 -4.39 -9.26 18.38
N PHE A 184 -3.25 -8.63 18.13
CA PHE A 184 -2.00 -9.06 18.72
C PHE A 184 -2.06 -9.00 20.25
N ALA A 185 -2.63 -7.93 20.80
CA ALA A 185 -2.84 -7.76 22.24
C ALA A 185 -3.81 -8.81 22.83
N GLN A 186 -4.88 -9.17 22.10
CA GLN A 186 -5.78 -10.24 22.54
C GLN A 186 -5.08 -11.61 22.61
N GLY A 187 -4.15 -11.88 21.70
CA GLY A 187 -3.40 -13.13 21.65
C GLY A 187 -2.34 -13.31 22.73
N TRP A 188 -2.03 -12.28 23.52
CA TRP A 188 -0.96 -12.33 24.54
C TRP A 188 -1.27 -13.25 25.71
N LYS A 189 -2.55 -13.43 26.09
CA LYS A 189 -2.91 -14.26 27.24
C LYS A 189 -2.63 -15.76 27.05
N SER A 190 -2.46 -16.22 25.80
CA SER A 190 -2.33 -17.64 25.47
C SER A 190 -0.89 -18.10 25.20
N LEU A 191 0.09 -17.18 25.09
CA LEU A 191 1.46 -17.52 24.73
C LEU A 191 2.45 -16.94 25.73
N HIS A 192 2.65 -17.64 26.85
CA HIS A 192 3.61 -17.21 27.87
C HIS A 192 5.05 -17.63 27.57
N VAL A 193 5.31 -18.37 26.47
CA VAL A 193 6.59 -19.09 26.28
C VAL A 193 7.45 -18.54 25.12
N GLU A 194 6.91 -17.76 24.18
CA GLU A 194 7.70 -17.20 23.07
C GLU A 194 7.89 -15.67 23.15
N ALA A 195 9.07 -15.20 22.73
CA ALA A 195 9.41 -13.78 22.70
C ALA A 195 8.45 -12.98 21.80
N PRO A 196 7.68 -12.01 22.35
CA PRO A 196 6.60 -11.30 21.62
C PRO A 196 7.12 -10.52 20.41
N LEU A 197 8.35 -10.01 20.48
CA LEU A 197 9.00 -9.29 19.38
C LEU A 197 9.20 -10.18 18.16
N ARG A 198 9.63 -11.43 18.32
CA ARG A 198 9.87 -12.34 17.19
C ARG A 198 8.59 -12.58 16.40
N ARG A 199 7.46 -12.73 17.10
CA ARG A 199 6.13 -12.85 16.50
C ARG A 199 5.70 -11.56 15.81
N PHE A 200 5.93 -10.40 16.45
CA PHE A 200 5.66 -9.09 15.87
C PHE A 200 6.39 -8.87 14.53
N PHE A 201 7.68 -9.22 14.46
CA PHE A 201 8.47 -9.17 13.23
C PHE A 201 7.98 -10.20 12.20
N LYS A 202 7.67 -11.43 12.63
CA LYS A 202 7.21 -12.52 11.75
C LYS A 202 5.88 -12.20 11.05
N GLU A 203 4.96 -11.52 11.74
CA GLU A 203 3.65 -11.15 11.21
C GLU A 203 3.69 -9.92 10.26
N GLY A 204 4.87 -9.29 10.13
CA GLY A 204 5.10 -8.13 9.27
C GLY A 204 4.51 -6.83 9.82
N MET A 205 4.21 -6.75 11.12
CA MET A 205 3.66 -5.54 11.75
C MET A 205 4.65 -4.38 11.74
N LEU A 206 5.95 -4.64 11.88
CA LEU A 206 6.99 -3.61 11.80
C LEU A 206 7.00 -2.90 10.46
N MET A 207 6.92 -3.64 9.34
CA MET A 207 6.88 -3.04 8.01
C MET A 207 5.65 -2.14 7.83
N TYR A 208 4.52 -2.54 8.42
CA TYR A 208 3.30 -1.74 8.39
C TYR A 208 3.41 -0.47 9.25
N ALA A 209 4.00 -0.58 10.45
CA ALA A 209 4.28 0.57 11.31
C ALA A 209 5.25 1.55 10.64
N PHE A 210 6.26 1.04 9.92
CA PHE A 210 7.16 1.87 9.11
C PHE A 210 6.42 2.59 7.97
N ALA A 211 5.53 1.90 7.24
CA ALA A 211 4.71 2.50 6.19
C ALA A 211 3.72 3.56 6.72
N MET A 212 3.16 3.34 7.91
CA MET A 212 2.35 4.33 8.60
C MET A 212 3.18 5.55 9.03
N GLY A 213 4.34 5.31 9.63
CA GLY A 213 5.26 6.36 10.06
C GLY A 213 5.73 7.21 8.89
N SER A 214 6.05 6.61 7.74
CA SER A 214 6.44 7.35 6.54
C SER A 214 5.29 8.19 5.97
N LEU A 215 4.04 7.68 6.02
CA LEU A 215 2.86 8.43 5.59
C LEU A 215 2.59 9.64 6.50
N VAL A 216 2.64 9.46 7.82
CA VAL A 216 2.50 10.55 8.80
C VAL A 216 3.62 11.58 8.62
N PHE A 217 4.87 11.11 8.47
CA PHE A 217 6.02 11.97 8.22
C PHE A 217 5.82 12.82 6.95
N SER A 218 5.40 12.21 5.84
CA SER A 218 5.12 12.94 4.60
C SER A 218 3.99 13.97 4.76
N ILE A 219 2.95 13.68 5.53
CA ILE A 219 1.87 14.66 5.81
C ILE A 219 2.41 15.83 6.62
N ILE A 220 3.22 15.59 7.65
CA ILE A 220 3.84 16.64 8.48
C ILE A 220 4.77 17.49 7.62
N CYS A 221 5.66 16.86 6.85
CA CYS A 221 6.56 17.56 5.93
C CYS A 221 5.79 18.40 4.92
N LEU A 222 4.74 17.85 4.30
CA LEU A 222 3.91 18.59 3.34
C LEU A 222 3.22 19.78 4.02
N SER A 223 2.65 19.58 5.20
CA SER A 223 1.97 20.65 5.96
C SER A 223 2.92 21.79 6.33
N TRP A 224 4.13 21.45 6.76
CA TRP A 224 5.18 22.42 7.10
C TRP A 224 5.69 23.16 5.86
N LEU A 225 5.98 22.43 4.78
CA LEU A 225 6.48 22.99 3.53
C LEU A 225 5.48 23.95 2.89
N LEU A 226 4.19 23.63 2.90
CA LEU A 226 3.12 24.50 2.39
C LEU A 226 3.03 25.85 3.13
N HIS A 227 3.50 25.92 4.38
CA HIS A 227 3.48 27.15 5.17
C HIS A 227 4.67 28.07 4.87
N ILE A 228 5.82 27.52 4.43
CA ILE A 228 7.09 28.24 4.33
C ILE A 228 7.47 28.54 2.89
N VAL A 229 7.25 27.58 1.98
CA VAL A 229 7.79 27.62 0.62
C VAL A 229 6.66 27.38 -0.37
N VAL A 230 6.65 28.16 -1.45
CA VAL A 230 5.85 27.82 -2.63
C VAL A 230 6.49 26.58 -3.27
N LEU A 231 5.94 25.41 -2.98
CA LEU A 231 6.45 24.15 -3.50
C LEU A 231 6.26 24.06 -5.01
N SER A 232 7.31 23.65 -5.71
CA SER A 232 7.17 23.23 -7.10
C SER A 232 6.36 21.93 -7.18
N SER A 233 5.62 21.74 -8.28
CA SER A 233 4.89 20.49 -8.56
C SER A 233 5.81 19.25 -8.53
N ALA A 234 7.07 19.41 -8.91
CA ALA A 234 8.09 18.36 -8.85
C ALA A 234 8.43 17.95 -7.40
N GLU A 235 8.63 18.93 -6.51
CA GLU A 235 8.95 18.69 -5.10
C GLU A 235 7.80 18.00 -4.36
N PHE A 236 6.56 18.37 -4.70
CA PHE A 236 5.37 17.70 -4.19
C PHE A 236 5.37 16.20 -4.52
N PHE A 237 5.65 15.84 -5.77
CA PHE A 237 5.75 14.45 -6.21
C PHE A 237 6.89 13.69 -5.52
N HIS A 238 8.02 14.35 -5.32
CA HIS A 238 9.15 13.74 -4.62
C HIS A 238 8.78 13.37 -3.19
N SER A 239 8.05 14.24 -2.49
CA SER A 239 7.64 14.03 -1.10
C SER A 239 6.60 12.90 -0.91
N SER A 240 5.74 12.67 -1.90
CA SER A 240 4.65 11.68 -1.86
C SER A 240 5.03 10.29 -2.39
N SER A 241 6.13 10.19 -3.15
CA SER A 241 6.60 8.93 -3.73
C SER A 241 7.06 7.88 -2.69
N PHE A 242 7.76 8.32 -1.65
CA PHE A 242 8.31 7.44 -0.61
C PHE A 242 7.28 6.74 0.27
N PRO A 243 6.26 7.41 0.86
CA PRO A 243 5.25 6.72 1.65
C PRO A 243 4.47 5.71 0.81
N THR A 244 4.18 6.04 -0.46
CA THR A 244 3.54 5.11 -1.40
C THR A 244 4.38 3.85 -1.59
N ALA A 245 5.68 3.99 -1.87
CA ALA A 245 6.59 2.85 -2.00
C ALA A 245 6.70 2.03 -0.71
N ALA A 246 6.79 2.69 0.45
CA ALA A 246 6.82 2.00 1.75
C ALA A 246 5.55 1.19 2.00
N VAL A 247 4.38 1.73 1.67
CA VAL A 247 3.08 1.03 1.76
C VAL A 247 3.04 -0.15 0.80
N VAL A 248 3.44 0.04 -0.46
CA VAL A 248 3.50 -1.04 -1.48
C VAL A 248 4.37 -2.19 -0.98
N VAL A 249 5.60 -1.91 -0.55
CA VAL A 249 6.53 -2.93 -0.03
C VAL A 249 5.98 -3.62 1.22
N ALA A 250 5.39 -2.87 2.15
CA ALA A 250 4.77 -3.43 3.34
C ALA A 250 3.59 -4.37 2.99
N VAL A 251 2.77 -4.01 2.02
CA VAL A 251 1.63 -4.81 1.54
C VAL A 251 2.12 -6.07 0.80
N CYS A 252 3.07 -5.94 -0.13
CA CYS A 252 3.63 -7.08 -0.85
C CYS A 252 4.21 -8.13 0.11
N ARG A 253 5.03 -7.70 1.09
CA ARG A 253 5.59 -8.61 2.10
C ARG A 253 4.53 -9.21 3.01
N ALA A 254 3.53 -8.42 3.40
CA ALA A 254 2.39 -8.91 4.16
C ALA A 254 1.63 -10.03 3.42
N MET A 255 1.41 -9.88 2.11
CA MET A 255 0.72 -10.89 1.29
C MET A 255 1.53 -12.17 1.13
N LEU A 256 2.85 -12.06 0.97
CA LEU A 256 3.75 -13.21 0.89
C LEU A 256 3.86 -13.96 2.22
N SER A 257 3.89 -13.23 3.34
CA SER A 257 3.96 -13.81 4.70
C SER A 257 2.78 -14.75 4.99
N ILE A 258 1.56 -14.41 4.56
CA ILE A 258 0.37 -15.24 4.79
C ILE A 258 0.49 -16.59 4.09
N ARG A 259 1.00 -16.61 2.87
CA ARG A 259 1.13 -17.85 2.09
C ARG A 259 2.23 -18.74 2.63
N SER A 260 3.36 -18.13 3.00
CA SER A 260 4.42 -18.85 3.70
C SER A 260 3.90 -19.47 5.00
N LEU A 261 3.06 -18.74 5.74
CA LEU A 261 2.42 -19.25 6.95
C LEU A 261 1.51 -20.46 6.63
N ALA A 262 0.61 -20.34 5.65
CA ALA A 262 -0.27 -21.44 5.25
C ALA A 262 0.52 -22.70 4.86
N SER A 263 1.58 -22.53 4.08
CA SER A 263 2.43 -23.66 3.67
C SER A 263 3.19 -24.32 4.82
N THR A 264 3.60 -23.55 5.84
CA THR A 264 4.33 -24.11 6.98
C THR A 264 3.45 -25.09 7.75
N PHE A 265 2.14 -24.83 7.80
CA PHE A 265 1.18 -25.69 8.48
C PHE A 265 0.72 -26.87 7.62
N HIS A 266 1.22 -27.06 6.38
CA HIS A 266 0.73 -28.08 5.44
C HIS A 266 -0.80 -28.04 5.26
N VAL A 267 -1.37 -26.86 5.49
CA VAL A 267 -2.80 -26.61 5.41
C VAL A 267 -3.02 -25.80 4.15
N ASP A 268 -3.87 -26.33 3.27
CA ASP A 268 -4.30 -25.60 2.09
C ASP A 268 -4.80 -24.21 2.52
N PRO A 269 -4.38 -23.10 1.92
CA PRO A 269 -4.90 -21.78 2.29
C PRO A 269 -6.43 -21.68 2.15
N GLU A 270 -7.01 -22.49 1.26
CA GLU A 270 -8.47 -22.69 1.16
C GLU A 270 -9.03 -23.49 2.34
N TRP A 271 -8.25 -24.41 2.91
CA TRP A 271 -8.59 -25.18 4.11
C TRP A 271 -8.43 -24.37 5.41
N LEU A 272 -7.51 -23.39 5.46
CA LEU A 272 -7.43 -22.38 6.53
C LEU A 272 -8.65 -21.44 6.54
N LEU A 273 -9.23 -21.18 5.36
CA LEU A 273 -10.54 -20.54 5.23
C LEU A 273 -11.67 -21.50 5.63
N ASN A 274 -11.53 -22.78 5.29
CA ASN A 274 -12.42 -23.86 5.71
C ASN A 274 -12.31 -24.18 7.21
N HIS A 275 -11.28 -23.77 7.93
CA HIS A 275 -11.19 -23.97 9.39
C HIS A 275 -12.25 -23.17 10.16
N ALA A 276 -12.78 -22.10 9.56
CA ALA A 276 -13.97 -21.40 10.06
C ALA A 276 -15.28 -22.18 9.82
N GLU A 277 -15.27 -23.15 8.89
CA GLU A 277 -16.35 -24.12 8.66
C GLU A 277 -16.11 -25.41 9.46
N MET A 278 -14.87 -25.83 9.65
CA MET A 278 -14.49 -26.97 10.49
C MET A 278 -14.70 -26.71 11.97
N SER A 279 -14.60 -25.46 12.42
CA SER A 279 -15.06 -25.09 13.77
C SER A 279 -16.58 -25.11 13.91
N ARG A 280 -17.34 -25.19 12.80
CA ARG A 280 -18.80 -25.43 12.82
C ARG A 280 -19.13 -26.91 12.84
N LEU A 281 -18.21 -27.78 12.43
CA LEU A 281 -18.35 -29.20 12.63
C LEU A 281 -18.19 -29.47 14.14
N PRO A 282 -19.17 -30.10 14.81
CA PRO A 282 -19.02 -30.53 16.19
C PRO A 282 -17.95 -31.63 16.25
N LEU A 283 -16.69 -31.22 16.34
CA LEU A 283 -15.56 -32.12 16.55
C LEU A 283 -15.65 -32.61 17.99
N ARG A 284 -16.02 -33.88 18.14
CA ARG A 284 -16.00 -34.56 19.43
C ARG A 284 -14.65 -35.26 19.56
N GLU A 285 -14.00 -35.14 20.71
CA GLU A 285 -12.82 -35.99 21.01
C GLU A 285 -13.25 -37.45 20.90
N GLY A 286 -12.53 -38.19 20.05
CA GLY A 286 -12.70 -39.62 19.89
C GLY A 286 -12.23 -40.38 21.13
N LEU A 287 -12.45 -41.69 21.12
CA LEU A 287 -12.07 -42.57 22.24
C LEU A 287 -10.57 -42.54 22.55
N ASN A 288 -9.74 -42.22 21.55
CA ASN A 288 -8.31 -42.06 21.68
C ASN A 288 -7.94 -40.58 21.73
N LYS A 289 -6.97 -40.23 22.60
CA LYS A 289 -6.46 -38.86 22.81
C LYS A 289 -5.90 -38.15 21.55
N SER A 290 -5.86 -38.82 20.40
CA SER A 290 -5.35 -38.30 19.12
C SER A 290 -6.38 -38.30 17.99
N GLU A 291 -7.62 -38.72 18.26
CA GLU A 291 -8.67 -38.82 17.24
C GLU A 291 -9.74 -37.76 17.47
N PHE A 292 -10.13 -37.06 16.41
CA PHE A 292 -11.31 -36.19 16.41
C PHE A 292 -12.35 -36.80 15.49
N CYS A 293 -13.52 -37.12 16.03
CA CYS A 293 -14.63 -37.64 15.24
C CYS A 293 -15.52 -36.48 14.79
N VAL A 294 -15.86 -36.48 13.50
CA VAL A 294 -16.87 -35.60 12.91
C VAL A 294 -18.18 -36.39 12.89
N GLU A 295 -19.18 -35.97 13.67
CA GLU A 295 -20.54 -36.51 13.54
C GLU A 295 -21.12 -36.03 12.20
N ILE A 296 -21.41 -36.97 11.30
CA ILE A 296 -22.05 -36.74 9.99
C ILE A 296 -23.57 -36.81 10.18
#